data_AF-A0A1H4C2S6-F1
#
_entry.id   AF-A0A1H4C2S6-F1
#
_cell.length_a   1.000
_cell.length_b   1.000
_cell.length_c   1.000
_cell.angle_alpha   90.00
_cell.angle_beta   90.00
_cell.angle_gamma   90.00
#
_symmetry.space_group_name_H-M   'P 1'
#
loop_
_entity.id
_entity.type
_entity.pdbx_description
1 polymer ?
#
loop_
_entity_poly.entity_id
_entity_poly.type
_entity_poly.pdbx_seq_one_letter_code
_entity_poly.pdbx_strand_id
1 'polypeptide(L)'
;MFDLFFTVFPAVSVIFKLGFEPNEACFYELTVEQYEEAWQQGHDRGVTLYMILSPQGKTQPGEVVVVSEAEKASLLKAAEVIELYCHKSGKVFDDYGSKLRFVANLLPPVFAKDTDFKQPHLSVVG
;
A
#
# COMPACT_ATOMS: atom_id res chain seq x y z
N MET A 1 -10.54 11.89 -14.64
CA MET A 1 -9.64 10.75 -15.00
C MET A 1 -8.25 10.96 -14.41
N PHE A 2 -7.67 12.16 -14.51
CA PHE A 2 -6.37 12.50 -13.90
C PHE A 2 -6.36 12.51 -12.36
N ASP A 3 -7.43 12.94 -11.69
CA ASP A 3 -7.50 12.92 -10.20
C ASP A 3 -7.37 11.51 -9.61
N LEU A 4 -7.86 10.50 -10.34
CA LEU A 4 -7.74 9.11 -9.94
C LEU A 4 -6.28 8.65 -9.98
N PHE A 5 -5.49 9.14 -10.94
CA PHE A 5 -4.08 8.79 -11.03
C PHE A 5 -3.27 9.43 -9.90
N PHE A 6 -3.54 10.68 -9.51
CA PHE A 6 -2.77 11.35 -8.46
C PHE A 6 -3.05 10.83 -7.04
N THR A 7 -4.26 10.33 -6.75
CA THR A 7 -4.58 9.73 -5.45
C THR A 7 -4.24 8.25 -5.38
N VAL A 8 -4.41 7.50 -6.48
CA VAL A 8 -4.08 6.07 -6.54
C VAL A 8 -2.56 5.86 -6.60
N PHE A 9 -1.79 6.76 -7.19
CA PHE A 9 -0.33 6.61 -7.33
C PHE A 9 0.39 6.50 -5.97
N PRO A 10 0.22 7.44 -5.01
CA PRO A 10 0.78 7.29 -3.67
C PRO A 10 0.31 6.01 -2.98
N ALA A 11 -0.98 5.67 -3.14
CA ALA A 11 -1.57 4.48 -2.53
C ALA A 11 -0.95 3.17 -3.04
N VAL A 12 -0.63 3.07 -4.33
CA VAL A 12 0.08 1.90 -4.90
C VAL A 12 1.46 1.74 -4.24
N SER A 13 2.23 2.83 -4.07
CA SER A 13 3.52 2.76 -3.37
C SER A 13 3.39 2.29 -1.92
N VAL A 14 2.33 2.72 -1.22
CA VAL A 14 2.05 2.24 0.14
C VAL A 14 1.74 0.74 0.14
N ILE A 15 0.97 0.22 -0.82
CA ILE A 15 0.72 -1.22 -0.92
C ILE A 15 2.02 -2.01 -1.12
N PHE A 16 2.95 -1.52 -1.94
CA PHE A 16 4.26 -2.15 -2.10
C PHE A 16 5.06 -2.19 -0.79
N LYS A 17 4.98 -1.13 0.03
CA LYS A 17 5.61 -1.10 1.36
C LYS A 17 4.93 -2.06 2.35
N LEU A 18 3.60 -2.17 2.30
CA LEU A 18 2.84 -3.09 3.16
C LEU A 18 3.14 -4.55 2.82
N GLY A 19 3.25 -4.89 1.53
CA GLY A 19 3.54 -6.25 1.07
C GLY A 19 2.37 -7.23 1.19
N PHE A 20 1.18 -6.77 1.60
CA PHE A 20 -0.06 -7.55 1.67
C PHE A 20 -1.24 -6.75 1.08
N GLU A 21 -2.35 -7.45 0.84
CA GLU A 21 -3.57 -6.85 0.30
C GLU A 21 -4.31 -6.07 1.40
N PRO A 22 -4.40 -4.72 1.31
CA PRO A 22 -5.24 -3.99 2.24
C PRO A 22 -6.72 -4.27 1.91
N ASN A 23 -7.50 -4.59 2.93
CA ASN A 23 -8.96 -4.69 2.86
C ASN A 23 -9.57 -4.00 4.09
N GLU A 24 -10.89 -3.87 4.13
CA GLU A 24 -11.61 -3.19 5.23
C GLU A 24 -11.21 -3.70 6.63
N ALA A 25 -10.94 -5.00 6.79
CA ALA A 25 -10.56 -5.59 8.07
C ALA A 25 -9.12 -5.24 8.51
N CYS A 26 -8.32 -4.64 7.65
CA CYS A 26 -6.96 -4.19 7.97
C CYS A 26 -6.94 -2.80 8.62
N PHE A 27 -8.05 -2.06 8.58
CA PHE A 27 -8.12 -0.67 9.05
C PHE A 27 -8.76 -0.59 10.43
N TYR A 28 -7.99 -0.11 11.40
CA TYR A 28 -8.44 0.07 12.77
C TYR A 28 -8.42 1.55 13.11
N GLU A 29 -9.54 2.09 13.55
CA GLU A 29 -9.59 3.47 14.02
C GLU A 29 -8.64 3.64 15.22
N LEU A 30 -7.96 4.78 15.28
CA LEU A 30 -7.04 5.10 16.36
C LEU A 30 -7.79 5.21 17.70
N THR A 31 -7.13 4.83 18.80
CA THR A 31 -7.62 5.14 20.14
C THR A 31 -7.41 6.63 20.47
N VAL A 32 -8.04 7.10 21.55
CA VAL A 32 -7.89 8.50 21.99
C VAL A 32 -6.41 8.85 22.22
N GLU A 33 -5.65 7.97 22.87
CA GLU A 33 -4.22 8.16 23.13
C GLU A 33 -3.42 8.24 21.81
N GLN A 34 -3.76 7.42 20.82
CA GLN A 34 -3.09 7.42 19.52
C GLN A 34 -3.44 8.66 18.68
N TYR A 35 -4.67 9.18 18.80
CA TYR A 35 -5.03 10.46 18.19
C TYR A 35 -4.19 11.60 18.77
N GLU A 36 -3.96 11.62 20.09
CA GLU A 36 -3.10 12.62 20.72
C GLU A 36 -1.67 12.56 20.18
N GLU A 37 -1.10 11.37 20.02
CA GLU A 37 0.21 11.17 19.40
C GLU A 37 0.23 11.64 17.93
N ALA A 38 -0.78 11.27 17.14
CA ALA A 38 -0.89 11.69 15.74
C ALA A 38 -0.98 13.22 15.61
N TRP A 39 -1.70 13.89 16.50
CA TRP A 39 -1.78 15.36 16.52
C TRP A 39 -0.46 16.02 16.88
N GLN A 40 0.33 15.42 17.80
CA GLN A 40 1.68 15.90 18.10
C GLN A 40 2.62 15.74 16.89
N GLN A 41 2.37 14.76 16.02
CA GLN A 41 3.09 14.55 14.77
C GLN A 41 2.57 15.41 13.61
N GLY A 42 1.55 16.24 13.84
CA GLY A 42 1.04 17.22 12.87
C GLY A 42 -0.15 16.77 12.03
N HIS A 43 -0.80 15.64 12.36
CA HIS A 43 -2.05 15.24 11.70
C HIS A 43 -3.22 16.18 12.08
N ASP A 44 -4.18 16.31 11.17
CA ASP A 44 -5.39 17.13 11.38
C ASP A 44 -6.27 16.54 12.50
N ARG A 45 -6.86 17.42 13.31
CA ARG A 45 -7.77 17.07 14.41
C ARG A 45 -9.20 16.82 13.96
N GLY A 46 -9.56 17.24 12.74
CA GLY A 46 -10.91 17.10 12.18
C GLY A 46 -11.12 15.83 11.36
N VAL A 47 -10.12 14.95 11.25
CA VAL A 47 -10.17 13.78 10.38
C VAL A 47 -10.13 12.47 11.17
N THR A 48 -10.89 11.48 10.71
CA THR A 48 -10.78 10.11 11.20
C THR A 48 -9.52 9.47 10.64
N LEU A 49 -8.73 8.88 11.53
CA LEU A 49 -7.46 8.21 11.21
C LEU A 49 -7.58 6.72 11.49
N TYR A 50 -6.90 5.94 10.66
CA TYR A 50 -6.84 4.49 10.73
C TYR A 50 -5.39 4.03 10.73
N MET A 51 -5.07 3.09 11.62
CA MET A 51 -3.85 2.30 11.50
C MET A 51 -4.09 1.11 10.57
N ILE A 52 -3.08 0.77 9.78
CA ILE A 52 -3.12 -0.41 8.91
C ILE A 52 -2.37 -1.56 9.58
N LEU A 53 -3.08 -2.65 9.87
CA LEU A 53 -2.50 -3.87 10.44
C LEU A 53 -2.63 -5.03 9.46
N SER A 54 -1.56 -5.84 9.37
CA SER A 54 -1.61 -7.07 8.59
C SER A 54 -2.62 -8.06 9.21
N PRO A 55 -3.48 -8.72 8.40
CA PRO A 55 -4.41 -9.73 8.91
C PRO A 55 -3.71 -10.91 9.60
N GLN A 56 -2.42 -11.11 9.32
CA GLN A 56 -1.61 -12.19 9.89
C GLN A 56 -0.98 -11.81 11.25
N GLY A 57 -1.26 -10.61 11.77
CA GLY A 57 -0.72 -10.14 13.05
C GLY A 57 0.79 -9.91 13.05
N LYS A 58 1.46 -10.03 11.90
CA LYS A 58 2.89 -9.74 11.73
C LYS A 58 3.05 -8.25 11.44
N THR A 59 2.84 -7.41 12.43
CA THR A 59 3.42 -6.07 12.43
C THR A 59 4.94 -6.26 12.48
N GLN A 60 5.64 -5.96 11.38
CA GLN A 60 7.08 -5.82 11.48
C GLN A 60 7.36 -4.70 12.49
N PRO A 61 8.22 -4.91 13.50
CA PRO A 61 8.52 -3.87 14.47
C PRO A 61 9.21 -2.71 13.73
N GLY A 62 8.56 -1.55 13.67
CA GLY A 62 9.23 -0.33 13.22
C GLY A 62 8.35 0.80 12.70
N GLU A 63 7.23 0.53 12.04
CA GLU A 63 6.39 1.60 11.46
C GLU A 63 4.94 1.14 11.31
N VAL A 64 4.05 1.75 12.10
CA VAL A 64 2.59 1.60 11.90
C VAL A 64 2.17 2.66 10.90
N VAL A 65 1.65 2.24 9.75
CA VAL A 65 1.13 3.16 8.74
C VAL A 65 -0.21 3.71 9.23
N VAL A 66 -0.31 5.03 9.36
CA VAL A 66 -1.55 5.74 9.71
C VAL A 66 -2.05 6.49 8.47
N VAL A 67 -3.35 6.39 8.21
CA VAL A 67 -4.02 6.99 7.05
C VAL A 67 -5.35 7.62 7.44
N SER A 68 -5.75 8.66 6.73
CA SER A 68 -7.11 9.23 6.79
C SER A 68 -8.13 8.37 6.04
N GLU A 69 -9.43 8.64 6.23
CA GLU A 69 -10.51 7.99 5.48
C GLU A 69 -10.35 8.14 3.94
N ALA A 70 -9.90 9.29 3.46
CA ALA A 70 -9.68 9.52 2.03
C ALA A 70 -8.52 8.67 1.47
N GLU A 71 -7.45 8.51 2.26
CA GLU A 71 -6.30 7.67 1.92
C GLU A 71 -6.65 6.18 2.00
N LYS A 72 -7.45 5.78 3.00
CA LYS A 72 -8.04 4.44 3.09
C LYS A 72 -8.82 4.09 1.82
N ALA A 73 -9.73 4.97 1.37
CA ALA A 73 -10.48 4.75 0.13
C ALA A 73 -9.56 4.64 -1.09
N SER A 74 -8.46 5.43 -1.12
CA SER A 74 -7.47 5.38 -2.19
C SER A 74 -6.67 4.07 -2.18
N LEU A 75 -6.36 3.52 -1.01
CA LEU A 75 -5.69 2.22 -0.84
C LEU A 75 -6.54 1.06 -1.32
N LEU A 76 -7.82 1.02 -0.94
CA LEU A 76 -8.74 -0.02 -1.41
C LEU A 76 -8.85 0.00 -2.94
N LYS A 77 -8.94 1.19 -3.53
CA LYS A 77 -8.98 1.35 -4.98
C LYS A 77 -7.66 0.98 -5.66
N ALA A 78 -6.53 1.26 -5.03
CA ALA A 78 -5.22 0.84 -5.53
C ALA A 78 -5.06 -0.69 -5.52
N ALA A 79 -5.62 -1.37 -4.51
CA ALA A 79 -5.65 -2.84 -4.47
C ALA A 79 -6.47 -3.41 -5.65
N GLU A 80 -7.64 -2.84 -5.94
CA GLU A 80 -8.44 -3.22 -7.12
C GLU A 80 -7.67 -3.06 -8.44
N VAL A 81 -6.86 -1.99 -8.56
CA VAL A 81 -6.03 -1.76 -9.74
C VAL A 81 -4.96 -2.85 -9.88
N ILE A 82 -4.31 -3.26 -8.79
CA ILE A 82 -3.33 -4.36 -8.78
C ILE A 82 -4.00 -5.67 -9.22
N GLU A 83 -5.18 -5.98 -8.69
CA GLU A 83 -5.95 -7.15 -9.08
C GLU A 83 -6.32 -7.12 -10.57
N LEU A 84 -6.68 -5.95 -11.11
CA LEU A 84 -6.98 -5.79 -12.53
C LEU A 84 -5.77 -6.12 -13.42
N TYR A 85 -4.55 -5.71 -13.03
CA TYR A 85 -3.32 -6.09 -13.74
C TYR A 85 -3.09 -7.60 -13.71
N CYS A 86 -3.26 -8.22 -12.54
CA CYS A 86 -3.13 -9.66 -12.37
C CYS A 86 -4.16 -10.42 -13.22
N HIS A 87 -5.43 -10.03 -13.17
CA HIS A 87 -6.50 -10.67 -13.94
C HIS A 87 -6.27 -10.56 -15.46
N LYS A 88 -5.84 -9.39 -15.95
CA LYS A 88 -5.52 -9.19 -17.37
C LYS A 88 -4.36 -10.04 -17.87
N SER A 89 -3.48 -10.49 -16.98
CA SER A 89 -2.36 -11.36 -17.35
C SER A 89 -2.77 -12.80 -17.66
N GLY A 90 -3.95 -13.24 -17.21
CA GLY A 90 -4.39 -14.64 -17.29
C GLY A 90 -3.59 -15.61 -16.41
N LYS A 91 -2.67 -15.11 -15.58
CA LYS A 91 -1.86 -15.93 -14.66
C LYS A 91 -2.61 -16.14 -13.35
N VAL A 92 -2.36 -17.30 -12.74
CA VAL A 92 -2.76 -17.61 -11.36
C VAL A 92 -1.60 -17.27 -10.43
N PHE A 93 -1.91 -16.66 -9.29
CA PHE A 93 -0.93 -16.28 -8.28
C PHE A 93 -1.30 -16.94 -6.95
N ASP A 94 -0.33 -17.56 -6.29
CA ASP A 94 -0.54 -18.31 -5.05
C ASP A 94 -0.68 -17.40 -3.83
N ASP A 95 -0.02 -16.23 -3.86
CA ASP A 95 0.01 -15.27 -2.77
C ASP A 95 0.07 -13.82 -3.30
N TYR A 96 -0.29 -12.87 -2.43
CA TYR A 96 -0.31 -11.46 -2.80
C TYR A 96 1.09 -10.88 -3.07
N GLY A 97 2.14 -11.40 -2.43
CA GLY A 97 3.52 -11.00 -2.74
C GLY A 97 3.92 -11.38 -4.17
N SER A 98 3.48 -12.54 -4.65
CA SER A 98 3.64 -12.95 -6.05
C SER A 98 2.89 -12.04 -7.03
N LYS A 99 1.70 -11.54 -6.65
CA LYS A 99 1.00 -10.49 -7.42
C LYS A 99 1.80 -9.20 -7.48
N LEU A 100 2.31 -8.73 -6.33
CA LEU A 100 3.12 -7.51 -6.26
C LEU A 100 4.40 -7.62 -7.10
N ARG A 101 5.13 -8.74 -7.06
CA ARG A 101 6.30 -8.95 -7.94
C ARG A 101 5.94 -8.87 -9.42
N PHE A 102 4.80 -9.44 -9.80
CA PHE A 102 4.34 -9.37 -11.19
C PHE A 102 4.01 -7.93 -11.59
N VAL A 103 3.19 -7.24 -10.79
CA VAL A 103 2.77 -5.86 -11.06
C VAL A 103 3.96 -4.89 -11.01
N ALA A 104 4.94 -5.12 -10.14
CA ALA A 104 6.17 -4.34 -10.08
C ALA A 104 6.91 -4.32 -11.42
N ASN A 105 6.88 -5.39 -12.21
CA ASN A 105 7.51 -5.44 -13.54
C ASN A 105 6.73 -4.66 -14.62
N LEU A 106 5.47 -4.30 -14.36
CA LEU A 106 4.61 -3.58 -15.31
C LEU A 106 4.51 -2.08 -15.00
N LEU A 107 4.71 -1.71 -13.74
CA LEU A 107 4.63 -0.33 -13.28
C LEU A 107 5.99 0.37 -13.27
N PRO A 108 6.01 1.72 -13.33
CA PRO A 108 7.21 2.52 -13.10
C PRO A 108 8.00 2.07 -11.85
N PRO A 109 9.35 1.95 -11.92
CA PRO A 109 10.16 1.45 -10.80
C PRO A 109 10.03 2.24 -9.50
N VAL A 110 9.61 3.51 -9.57
CA VAL A 110 9.40 4.38 -8.41
C VAL A 110 8.40 3.81 -7.40
N PHE A 111 7.44 3.00 -7.83
CA PHE A 111 6.42 2.42 -6.94
C PHE A 111 6.96 1.33 -6.01
N ALA A 112 7.88 0.51 -6.49
CA ALA A 112 8.48 -0.59 -5.74
C ALA A 112 9.86 -0.24 -5.18
N LYS A 113 10.29 1.02 -5.33
CA LYS A 113 11.57 1.50 -4.84
C LYS A 113 11.65 1.30 -3.32
N ASP A 114 12.80 0.80 -2.86
CA ASP A 114 13.07 0.55 -1.44
C ASP A 114 12.13 -0.48 -0.79
N THR A 115 11.54 -1.38 -1.59
CA THR A 115 10.73 -2.52 -1.11
C THR A 115 11.34 -3.85 -1.56
N ASP A 116 10.84 -4.95 -0.99
CA ASP A 116 11.20 -6.33 -1.41
C ASP A 116 10.79 -6.68 -2.85
N PHE A 117 10.02 -5.80 -3.49
CA PHE A 117 9.48 -5.96 -4.85
C PHE A 117 10.24 -5.14 -5.89
N LYS A 118 11.35 -4.46 -5.51
CA LYS A 118 12.13 -3.64 -6.44
C LYS A 118 12.58 -4.45 -7.67
N GLN A 119 12.46 -3.84 -8.84
CA GLN A 119 12.93 -4.47 -10.08
C GLN A 119 14.46 -4.68 -10.02
N PRO A 120 14.98 -5.83 -10.48
CA PRO A 120 16.42 -6.04 -10.56
C PRO A 120 17.06 -5.08 -11.56
N HIS A 121 18.20 -4.49 -11.19
CA HIS A 121 19.03 -3.76 -12.14
C HIS A 121 19.69 -4.73 -13.11
N LEU A 122 19.29 -4.68 -14.39
CA LEU A 122 19.98 -5.36 -15.48
C LEU A 122 21.27 -4.60 -15.79
N SER A 123 22.41 -5.15 -15.36
CA SER A 123 23.73 -4.78 -15.88
C SER A 123 24.09 -5.74 -17.01
N VAL A 124 24.13 -5.23 -18.24
CA VAL A 124 24.71 -5.96 -19.36
C VAL A 124 26.22 -5.90 -19.20
N VAL A 125 26.84 -7.04 -18.90
CA VAL A 125 28.31 -7.16 -18.89
C VAL A 125 28.74 -7.30 -20.35
N GLY A 126 29.43 -6.29 -20.86
CA GLY A 126 30.14 -6.31 -22.14
C GLY A 126 31.63 -6.51 -21.94
#